data_AF-A0A1V4VS08-F1
#
_entry.id   AF-A0A1V4VS08-F1
#
_cell.length_a   1.000
_cell.length_b   1.000
_cell.length_c   1.000
_cell.angle_alpha   90.00
_cell.angle_beta   90.00
_cell.angle_gamma   90.00
#
_symmetry.space_group_name_H-M   'P 1'
#
loop_
_entity.id
_entity.type
_entity.pdbx_description
1 polymer ?
#
loop_
_entity_poly.entity_id
_entity_poly.type
_entity_poly.pdbx_seq_one_letter_code
_entity_poly.pdbx_strand_id
1 'polypeptide(L)'
;MQKYMEQGTVELEICVYSTQEESIPDWVDRSKLEDCLERPWPSFHFTFTYTHQGIPVSDRLYVIAVDGLTGKVTAFHDGSISSPVVLPDSENIVTAEAAKAEFLKNQQLPLRLVYLWPEYFGQKAPKPLLVYMPEYSYGGKYIDALTGKT
;
A
#
# COMPACT_ATOMS: atom_id res chain seq x y z
N MET A 1 5.97 -21.74 23.09
CA MET A 1 4.58 -21.61 22.62
C MET A 1 4.37 -20.15 22.25
N GLN A 2 4.31 -19.86 20.96
CA GLN A 2 4.10 -18.50 20.46
C GLN A 2 2.62 -18.37 20.12
N LYS A 3 1.95 -17.45 20.81
CA LYS A 3 0.51 -17.27 20.85
C LYS A 3 0.10 -16.50 19.59
N TYR A 4 0.08 -17.19 18.46
CA TYR A 4 -0.33 -16.61 17.19
C TYR A 4 -1.86 -16.57 17.16
N MET A 5 -2.40 -15.36 17.29
CA MET A 5 -3.82 -15.00 17.21
C MET A 5 -4.67 -15.26 18.47
N GLU A 6 -5.57 -14.31 18.73
CA GLU A 6 -6.66 -14.52 19.67
C GLU A 6 -7.59 -15.62 19.14
N GLN A 7 -8.04 -16.48 20.05
CA GLN A 7 -8.87 -17.63 19.69
C GLN A 7 -10.30 -17.14 19.41
N GLY A 8 -10.75 -17.18 18.16
CA GLY A 8 -12.09 -16.74 17.74
C GLY A 8 -12.26 -16.67 16.23
N THR A 9 -13.48 -16.36 15.78
CA THR A 9 -13.77 -16.04 14.37
C THR A 9 -13.47 -14.57 14.13
N VAL A 10 -12.64 -14.26 13.13
CA VAL A 10 -12.35 -12.90 12.69
C VAL A 10 -12.60 -12.78 11.20
N GLU A 11 -13.12 -11.63 10.77
CA GLU A 11 -13.24 -11.29 9.36
C GLU A 11 -11.97 -10.59 8.89
N LEU A 12 -11.50 -10.96 7.70
CA LEU A 12 -10.25 -10.49 7.11
C LEU A 12 -10.45 -10.16 5.63
N GLU A 13 -9.80 -9.10 5.18
CA GLU A 13 -9.62 -8.80 3.77
C GLU A 13 -8.22 -9.26 3.32
N ILE A 14 -8.11 -9.87 2.13
CA ILE A 14 -6.84 -10.33 1.55
C ILE A 14 -6.49 -9.46 0.35
N CYS A 15 -5.32 -8.81 0.40
CA CYS A 15 -4.72 -8.17 -0.76
C CYS A 15 -3.54 -9.01 -1.27
N VAL A 16 -3.57 -9.33 -2.57
CA VAL A 16 -2.48 -10.03 -3.26
C VAL A 16 -1.80 -9.04 -4.20
N TYR A 17 -0.54 -8.74 -3.92
CA TYR A 17 0.30 -8.00 -4.85
C TYR A 17 1.13 -9.01 -5.62
N SER A 18 0.79 -9.25 -6.89
CA SER A 18 1.84 -9.65 -7.82
C SER A 18 2.66 -8.40 -8.09
N THR A 19 3.97 -8.52 -8.12
CA THR A 19 4.80 -7.54 -8.82
C THR A 19 4.36 -7.62 -10.27
N GLN A 20 3.36 -6.81 -10.65
CA GLN A 20 2.96 -6.66 -12.04
C GLN A 20 4.22 -6.34 -12.84
N GLU A 21 4.27 -6.82 -14.09
CA GLU A 21 5.27 -6.41 -15.06
C GLU A 21 5.16 -4.89 -15.22
N GLU A 22 5.92 -4.13 -14.44
CA GLU A 22 6.21 -2.75 -14.74
C GLU A 22 6.72 -2.73 -16.18
N SER A 23 6.06 -1.96 -17.04
CA SER A 23 6.52 -1.79 -18.42
C SER A 23 7.93 -1.21 -18.37
N ILE A 24 8.93 -2.06 -18.58
CA ILE A 24 10.34 -1.68 -18.57
C ILE A 24 10.53 -0.57 -19.62
N PRO A 25 10.95 0.65 -19.23
CA PRO A 25 11.09 1.76 -20.17
C PRO A 25 12.07 1.44 -21.31
N ASP A 26 11.81 1.96 -22.51
CA ASP A 26 12.59 1.67 -23.72
C ASP A 26 14.08 2.04 -23.62
N TRP A 27 14.44 2.97 -22.75
CA TRP A 27 15.82 3.42 -22.53
C TRP A 27 16.60 2.52 -21.57
N VAL A 28 15.96 1.54 -20.94
CA VAL A 28 16.61 0.60 -20.02
C VAL A 28 17.28 -0.51 -20.82
N ASP A 29 18.57 -0.70 -20.56
CA ASP A 29 19.31 -1.84 -21.08
C ASP A 29 18.91 -3.09 -20.31
N ARG A 30 18.10 -3.95 -20.96
CA ARG A 30 17.56 -5.17 -20.36
C ARG A 30 18.63 -6.20 -20.01
N SER A 31 19.78 -6.19 -20.71
CA SER A 31 20.88 -7.13 -20.42
C SER A 31 21.52 -6.87 -19.05
N LYS A 32 21.54 -5.60 -18.61
CA LYS A 32 22.03 -5.21 -17.28
C LYS A 32 21.03 -5.49 -16.16
N LEU A 33 19.80 -5.87 -16.51
CA LEU A 33 18.82 -6.30 -15.52
C LEU A 33 19.06 -7.76 -15.11
N GLU A 34 19.81 -8.56 -15.87
CA GLU A 34 20.00 -9.99 -15.60
C GLU A 34 20.61 -10.26 -14.21
N ASP A 35 21.54 -9.40 -13.74
CA ASP A 35 22.12 -9.48 -12.39
C ASP A 35 21.16 -9.02 -11.26
N CYS A 36 20.23 -8.11 -11.57
CA CYS A 36 19.20 -7.64 -10.62
C CYS A 36 17.93 -8.50 -10.63
N LEU A 37 17.72 -9.25 -11.72
CA LEU A 37 16.64 -10.19 -11.96
C LEU A 37 17.08 -11.63 -11.75
N GLU A 38 18.22 -11.90 -11.13
CA GLU A 38 18.49 -13.18 -10.47
C GLU A 38 17.35 -13.40 -9.47
N ARG A 39 16.28 -14.04 -9.97
CA ARG A 39 14.96 -13.99 -9.37
C ARG A 39 15.11 -14.48 -7.93
N PRO A 40 14.83 -13.66 -6.89
CA PRO A 40 14.28 -14.28 -5.70
C PRO A 40 13.08 -15.09 -6.21
N TRP A 41 13.09 -16.38 -5.92
CA TRP A 41 12.03 -17.32 -6.26
C TRP A 41 10.70 -16.60 -6.07
N PRO A 42 9.75 -16.67 -7.04
CA PRO A 42 8.56 -15.81 -7.03
C PRO A 42 7.95 -15.81 -5.64
N SER A 43 8.06 -14.71 -4.88
CA SER A 43 7.57 -14.67 -3.51
C SER A 43 6.21 -14.01 -3.53
N PHE A 44 5.18 -14.78 -3.19
CA PHE A 44 3.83 -14.23 -3.05
C PHE A 44 3.70 -13.62 -1.68
N HIS A 45 3.27 -12.37 -1.63
CA HIS A 45 2.99 -11.67 -0.39
C HIS A 45 1.48 -11.51 -0.26
N PHE A 46 0.95 -12.02 0.85
CA PHE A 46 -0.45 -11.89 1.20
C PHE A 46 -0.54 -10.98 2.42
N THR A 47 -1.30 -9.90 2.27
CA THR A 47 -1.65 -9.03 3.40
C THR A 47 -3.07 -9.36 3.84
N PHE A 48 -3.22 -9.73 5.10
CA PHE A 48 -4.50 -9.97 5.75
C PHE A 48 -4.79 -8.79 6.67
N THR A 49 -5.80 -8.00 6.35
CA THR A 49 -6.20 -6.83 7.15
C THR A 49 -7.42 -7.19 8.00
N TYR A 50 -7.37 -6.87 9.28
CA TYR A 50 -8.51 -7.04 10.19
C TYR A 50 -9.69 -6.17 9.75
N THR A 51 -10.91 -6.69 9.80
CA THR A 51 -12.11 -5.90 9.53
C THR A 51 -13.00 -5.76 10.77
N HIS A 52 -13.65 -4.60 10.89
CA HIS A 52 -14.69 -4.33 11.86
C HIS A 52 -15.94 -3.85 11.12
N GLN A 53 -17.05 -4.57 11.25
CA GLN A 53 -18.28 -4.30 10.46
C GLN A 53 -18.02 -4.32 8.94
N GLY A 54 -17.12 -5.19 8.47
CA GLY A 54 -16.69 -5.25 7.07
C GLY A 54 -15.75 -4.11 6.61
N ILE A 55 -15.29 -3.23 7.51
CA ILE A 55 -14.40 -2.11 7.21
C ILE A 55 -12.97 -2.45 7.65
N PRO A 56 -11.93 -2.28 6.79
CA PRO A 56 -10.55 -2.58 7.15
C PRO A 56 -10.00 -1.66 8.23
N VAL A 57 -9.26 -2.23 9.18
CA VAL A 57 -8.58 -1.54 10.28
C VAL A 57 -7.11 -1.39 9.92
N SER A 58 -6.72 -0.17 9.52
CA SER A 58 -5.44 0.11 8.84
C SER A 58 -4.17 -0.24 9.62
N ASP A 59 -4.24 -0.33 10.95
CA ASP A 59 -3.09 -0.60 11.83
C ASP A 59 -3.05 -2.04 12.37
N ARG A 60 -3.90 -2.93 11.82
CA ARG A 60 -4.00 -4.35 12.19
C ARG A 60 -3.95 -5.23 10.96
N LEU A 61 -2.78 -5.80 10.72
CA LEU A 61 -2.55 -6.67 9.58
C LEU A 61 -1.53 -7.76 9.88
N TYR A 62 -1.64 -8.84 9.13
CA TYR A 62 -0.61 -9.88 9.02
C TYR A 62 -0.08 -9.91 7.60
N VAL A 63 1.24 -10.01 7.47
CA VAL A 63 1.89 -10.23 6.16
C VAL A 63 2.48 -11.63 6.15
N ILE A 64 2.12 -12.40 5.12
CA ILE A 64 2.63 -13.75 4.90
C ILE A 64 3.39 -13.75 3.58
N ALA A 65 4.65 -14.17 3.63
CA ALA A 65 5.44 -14.45 2.43
C ALA A 65 5.42 -15.96 2.15
N VAL A 66 5.17 -16.32 0.90
CA VAL A 66 5.09 -17.70 0.42
C VAL A 66 6.06 -17.87 -0.75
N ASP A 67 6.91 -18.89 -0.64
CA ASP A 67 7.74 -19.33 -1.76
C ASP A 67 6.85 -19.83 -2.89
N GLY A 68 6.95 -19.20 -4.05
CA GLY A 68 6.06 -19.45 -5.17
C GLY A 68 6.39 -20.66 -6.02
N LEU A 69 7.47 -21.40 -5.72
CA LEU A 69 7.74 -22.68 -6.38
C LEU A 69 7.30 -23.87 -5.54
N THR A 70 7.40 -23.77 -4.22
CA THR A 70 7.06 -24.84 -3.27
C THR A 70 5.71 -24.64 -2.58
N GLY A 71 5.17 -23.41 -2.60
CA GLY A 71 3.98 -23.03 -1.85
C GLY A 71 4.20 -22.96 -0.34
N LYS A 72 5.44 -23.05 0.13
CA LYS A 72 5.76 -23.01 1.57
C LYS A 72 5.79 -21.59 2.09
N VAL A 73 5.25 -21.36 3.28
CA VAL A 73 5.41 -20.09 3.99
C VAL A 73 6.89 -19.88 4.34
N THR A 74 7.44 -18.76 3.92
CA THR A 74 8.84 -18.37 4.16
C THR A 74 8.97 -17.30 5.23
N ALA A 75 7.93 -16.47 5.43
CA ALA A 75 7.89 -15.48 6.49
C ALA A 75 6.47 -15.22 6.98
N PHE A 76 6.37 -14.82 8.25
CA PHE A 76 5.16 -14.33 8.88
C PHE A 76 5.50 -13.09 9.70
N HIS A 77 4.80 -11.99 9.44
CA HIS A 77 4.95 -10.74 10.16
C HIS A 77 3.61 -10.29 10.72
N ASP A 78 3.59 -10.02 12.03
CA ASP A 78 2.51 -9.29 12.67
C ASP A 78 2.80 -7.80 12.58
N GLY A 79 1.99 -7.09 11.79
CA GLY A 79 2.08 -5.66 11.57
C GLY A 79 1.18 -4.85 12.50
N SER A 80 0.58 -5.49 13.52
CA SER A 80 -0.33 -4.82 14.45
C SER A 80 0.44 -3.90 15.39
N ILE A 81 0.17 -2.59 15.32
CA ILE A 81 0.93 -1.58 16.08
C ILE A 81 0.18 -1.15 17.36
N SER A 82 -1.15 -1.28 17.39
CA SER A 82 -2.00 -0.78 18.48
C SER A 82 -2.60 -1.87 19.35
N SER A 83 -2.95 -1.49 20.59
CA SER A 83 -3.69 -2.36 21.50
C SER A 83 -5.17 -2.48 21.08
N PRO A 84 -5.86 -3.56 21.46
CA PRO A 84 -7.32 -3.70 21.34
C PRO A 84 -8.05 -2.51 21.95
N VAL A 85 -8.86 -1.82 21.15
CA VAL A 85 -9.76 -0.73 21.58
C VAL A 85 -11.11 -0.93 20.91
N VAL A 86 -12.15 -0.36 21.50
CA VAL A 86 -13.48 -0.32 20.88
C VAL A 86 -13.42 0.64 19.70
N LEU A 87 -13.80 0.14 18.52
CA LEU A 87 -13.85 0.94 17.29
C LEU A 87 -15.22 1.63 17.17
N PRO A 88 -15.29 2.80 16.52
CA PRO A 88 -16.56 3.49 16.29
C PRO A 88 -17.44 2.70 15.32
N ASP A 89 -18.76 2.87 15.48
CA ASP A 89 -19.77 2.25 14.63
C ASP A 89 -19.91 2.97 13.27
N SER A 90 -20.28 2.24 12.22
CA SER A 90 -20.41 2.73 10.85
C SER A 90 -21.83 3.08 10.39
N GLU A 91 -22.85 2.99 11.25
CA GLU A 91 -24.25 3.23 10.90
C GLU A 91 -24.54 4.68 10.45
N ASN A 92 -23.86 5.67 11.03
CA ASN A 92 -24.14 7.10 10.82
C ASN A 92 -22.94 7.86 10.22
N ILE A 93 -22.40 7.34 9.12
CA ILE A 93 -21.30 7.97 8.39
C ILE A 93 -21.80 8.84 7.23
N VAL A 94 -20.99 9.81 6.81
CA VAL A 94 -21.20 10.55 5.57
C VAL A 94 -21.07 9.61 4.37
N THR A 95 -21.74 9.96 3.27
CA THR A 95 -21.66 9.14 2.05
C THR A 95 -20.28 9.23 1.41
N ALA A 96 -19.90 8.22 0.64
CA ALA A 96 -18.65 8.20 -0.11
C ALA A 96 -18.54 9.40 -1.08
N GLU A 97 -19.65 9.82 -1.67
CA GLU A 97 -19.71 10.98 -2.57
C GLU A 97 -19.45 12.30 -1.80
N ALA A 98 -20.02 12.45 -0.61
CA ALA A 98 -19.79 13.62 0.24
C ALA A 98 -18.33 13.68 0.70
N ALA A 99 -17.77 12.55 1.14
CA ALA A 99 -16.36 12.45 1.51
C ALA A 99 -15.43 12.77 0.32
N LYS A 100 -15.73 12.25 -0.87
CA LYS A 100 -14.98 12.56 -2.10
C LYS A 100 -15.05 14.04 -2.47
N ALA A 101 -16.23 14.65 -2.35
CA ALA A 101 -16.41 16.07 -2.64
C ALA A 101 -15.59 16.96 -1.68
N GLU A 102 -15.64 16.68 -0.38
CA GLU A 102 -14.84 17.42 0.61
C GLU A 102 -13.34 17.21 0.39
N PHE A 103 -12.93 15.96 0.12
CA PHE A 103 -11.54 15.64 -0.17
C PHE A 103 -11.02 16.45 -1.37
N LEU A 104 -11.76 16.49 -2.48
CA LEU A 104 -11.37 17.24 -3.68
C LEU A 104 -11.35 18.76 -3.45
N LYS A 105 -12.25 19.27 -2.61
CA LYS A 105 -12.29 20.70 -2.24
C LYS A 105 -11.04 21.11 -1.43
N ASN A 106 -10.59 20.25 -0.52
CA ASN A 106 -9.47 20.51 0.40
C ASN A 106 -8.11 19.98 -0.11
N GLN A 107 -8.12 19.17 -1.18
CA GLN A 107 -6.94 18.79 -1.95
C GLN A 107 -6.52 19.91 -2.90
N GLN A 108 -6.00 20.98 -2.33
CA GLN A 108 -4.90 21.67 -2.98
C GLN A 108 -3.65 20.88 -2.61
N LEU A 109 -3.31 19.86 -3.41
CA LEU A 109 -1.94 19.33 -3.45
C LEU A 109 -1.16 20.34 -4.31
N PRO A 110 -0.47 21.34 -3.73
CA PRO A 110 0.23 22.31 -4.54
C PRO A 110 1.23 21.56 -5.42
N LEU A 111 1.18 21.84 -6.71
CA LEU A 111 2.13 21.28 -7.65
C LEU A 111 3.37 22.15 -7.64
N ARG A 112 4.54 21.53 -7.53
CA ARG A 112 5.83 22.19 -7.71
C ARG A 112 6.45 21.74 -9.02
N LEU A 113 7.06 22.69 -9.72
CA LEU A 113 7.85 22.43 -10.91
C LEU A 113 9.20 21.82 -10.47
N VAL A 114 9.53 20.63 -10.99
CA VAL A 114 10.71 19.85 -10.59
C VAL A 114 11.39 19.26 -11.84
N TYR A 115 12.72 19.25 -11.83
CA TYR A 115 13.49 18.41 -12.74
C TYR A 115 13.61 17.00 -12.12
N LEU A 116 12.91 16.04 -12.71
CA LEU A 116 12.98 14.63 -12.34
C LEU A 116 14.00 13.94 -13.25
N TRP A 117 14.91 13.14 -12.69
CA TRP A 117 15.75 12.25 -13.48
C TRP A 117 15.29 10.81 -13.26
N PRO A 118 14.47 10.25 -14.16
CA PRO A 118 13.97 8.90 -13.99
C PRO A 118 15.12 7.90 -13.85
N GLU A 119 14.95 6.97 -12.93
CA GLU A 119 15.90 5.91 -12.65
C GLU A 119 15.14 4.58 -12.55
N TYR A 120 15.69 3.52 -13.13
CA TYR A 120 15.12 2.18 -13.15
C TYR A 120 16.25 1.17 -12.89
N PHE A 121 16.20 0.46 -11.75
CA PHE A 121 17.25 -0.46 -11.32
C PHE A 121 18.68 0.11 -11.47
N GLY A 122 18.91 1.34 -10.99
CA GLY A 122 20.21 2.02 -11.07
C GLY A 122 20.59 2.59 -12.44
N GLN A 123 19.78 2.36 -13.48
CA GLN A 123 19.95 2.96 -14.80
C GLN A 123 19.20 4.29 -14.86
N LYS A 124 19.89 5.37 -15.24
CA LYS A 124 19.25 6.69 -15.43
C LYS A 124 18.80 6.89 -16.86
N ALA A 125 17.66 7.55 -17.01
CA ALA A 125 17.19 7.99 -18.32
C ALA A 125 18.23 8.90 -19.01
N PRO A 126 18.27 8.95 -20.36
CA PRO A 126 19.24 9.76 -21.10
C PRO A 126 19.16 11.28 -20.82
N LYS A 127 18.00 11.75 -20.36
CA LYS A 127 17.76 13.16 -20.03
C LYS A 127 16.77 13.31 -18.86
N PRO A 128 16.91 14.37 -18.04
CA PRO A 128 15.90 14.71 -17.06
C PRO A 128 14.61 15.22 -17.72
N LEU A 129 13.51 15.11 -16.99
CA LEU A 129 12.18 15.59 -17.35
C LEU A 129 11.84 16.81 -16.50
N LEU A 130 11.26 17.84 -17.11
CA LEU A 130 10.67 18.95 -16.37
C LEU A 130 9.19 18.62 -16.14
N VAL A 131 8.81 18.38 -14.89
CA VAL A 131 7.49 17.89 -14.50
C VAL A 131 6.89 18.73 -13.38
N TYR A 132 5.56 18.75 -13.31
CA TYR A 132 4.86 19.19 -12.10
C TYR A 132 4.61 17.97 -11.22
N MET A 133 5.10 18.00 -9.98
CA MET A 133 4.87 16.94 -9.00
C MET A 133 4.09 17.48 -7.80
N PRO A 134 3.19 16.68 -7.18
CA PRO A 134 2.57 17.04 -5.91
C PRO A 134 3.64 17.32 -4.86
N GLU A 135 3.48 18.42 -4.13
CA GLU A 135 4.27 18.65 -2.94
C GLU A 135 3.84 17.65 -1.86
N TYR A 136 4.74 16.73 -1.53
CA TYR A 136 4.49 15.72 -0.51
C TYR A 136 4.34 16.40 0.86
N SER A 137 3.11 16.45 1.37
CA SER A 137 2.87 16.71 2.79
C SER A 137 2.90 15.37 3.53
N TYR A 138 3.74 15.27 4.56
CA TYR A 138 3.76 14.12 5.45
C TYR A 138 2.43 14.06 6.22
N GLY A 139 1.78 12.89 6.22
CA GLY A 139 0.47 12.68 6.84
C GLY A 139 -0.66 12.97 5.86
N GLY A 140 -1.02 11.94 5.06
CA GLY A 140 -2.12 12.05 4.10
C GLY A 140 -3.38 12.61 4.76
N LYS A 141 -4.04 13.55 4.06
CA LYS A 141 -5.33 14.09 4.51
C LYS A 141 -6.39 12.99 4.44
N TYR A 142 -7.08 12.73 5.54
CA TYR A 142 -8.24 11.85 5.59
C TYR A 142 -9.51 12.68 5.84
N ILE A 143 -10.67 12.14 5.52
CA ILE A 143 -11.96 12.74 5.87
C ILE A 143 -12.52 11.93 7.02
N ASP A 144 -12.83 12.60 8.12
CA ASP A 144 -13.54 12.00 9.24
C ASP A 144 -14.93 11.54 8.76
N ALA A 145 -15.19 10.24 8.86
CA ALA A 145 -16.41 9.64 8.31
C ALA A 145 -17.68 10.03 9.08
N LEU A 146 -17.57 10.48 10.33
CA LEU A 146 -18.73 10.89 11.15
C LEU A 146 -19.12 12.34 10.91
N THR A 147 -18.16 13.19 10.57
CA THR A 147 -18.35 14.64 10.43
C THR A 147 -18.24 15.13 8.99
N GLY A 148 -17.61 14.36 8.11
CA GLY A 148 -17.34 14.72 6.73
C GLY A 148 -16.31 15.84 6.56
N LYS A 149 -15.38 16.01 7.51
CA LYS A 149 -14.37 17.08 7.51
C LYS A 149 -12.95 16.52 7.43
N THR A 150 -12.03 17.32 6.90
CA THR A 150 -10.57 17.03 6.90
C THR A 150 -9.94 17.34 8.26
#